data_AF-A0A9D0HEN6-F1
#
_entry.id   AF-A0A9D0HEN6-F1
#
_cell.length_a   1.000
_cell.length_b   1.000
_cell.length_c   1.000
_cell.angle_alpha   90.00
_cell.angle_beta   90.00
_cell.angle_gamma   90.00
#
_symmetry.space_group_name_H-M   'P 1'
#
loop_
_entity.id
_entity.type
_entity.pdbx_description
1 polymer ?
#
loop_
_entity_poly.entity_id
_entity_poly.type
_entity_poly.pdbx_seq_one_letter_code
_entity_poly.pdbx_strand_id
1 'polypeptide(L)'
;MSNAIIDVSASAITLRTRATGMLARLAHDLEISAGAFEAELQRDGDKWQATLTFPVDRLTVVGALRHGRVDRSILSDKDRHEIERKLREEVLVGAQVVVRAAGSDSRSAEVEVMVPSGVQRLRVALQSDPRQDGGSDIIGKLSLSLKALHIREVKAPLGAFKVDDTVEVAFVVVLPNT
;
A
#
# COMPACT_ATOMS: atom_id res chain seq x y z
N MET A 1 -23.51 -1.97 -16.13
CA MET A 1 -22.05 -2.00 -15.93
C MET A 1 -21.35 -1.04 -16.88
N SER A 2 -20.75 0.02 -16.36
CA SER A 2 -19.90 0.95 -17.11
C SER A 2 -18.46 0.87 -16.59
N ASN A 3 -17.49 1.06 -17.48
CA ASN A 3 -16.10 1.26 -17.10
C ASN A 3 -15.93 2.72 -16.65
N ALA A 4 -15.33 2.90 -15.48
CA ALA A 4 -14.93 4.21 -14.97
C ALA A 4 -13.41 4.29 -14.89
N ILE A 5 -12.88 5.50 -14.90
CA ILE A 5 -11.44 5.77 -14.86
C ILE A 5 -11.03 6.04 -13.42
N ILE A 6 -9.87 5.53 -13.02
CA ILE A 6 -9.15 5.99 -11.83
C ILE A 6 -7.97 6.82 -12.34
N ASP A 7 -7.81 8.04 -11.84
CA ASP A 7 -6.64 8.85 -12.14
C ASP A 7 -5.47 8.38 -11.27
N VAL A 8 -4.70 7.44 -11.81
CA VAL A 8 -3.52 6.87 -11.15
C VAL A 8 -2.51 7.97 -10.79
N SER A 9 -2.34 8.96 -11.66
CA SER A 9 -1.32 10.01 -11.47
C SER A 9 -1.67 11.00 -10.36
N ALA A 10 -2.96 11.21 -10.11
CA ALA A 10 -3.46 12.00 -8.99
C ALA A 10 -3.70 11.16 -7.71
N SER A 11 -3.64 9.84 -7.81
CA SER A 11 -3.83 8.92 -6.68
C SER A 11 -2.54 8.72 -5.89
N ALA A 12 -2.69 8.41 -4.60
CA ALA A 12 -1.57 8.15 -3.70
C ALA A 12 -1.85 6.95 -2.80
N ILE A 13 -0.91 6.01 -2.75
CA ILE A 13 -0.96 4.84 -1.88
C ILE A 13 0.36 4.75 -1.14
N THR A 14 0.28 4.72 0.19
CA THR A 14 1.43 4.66 1.08
C THR A 14 1.33 3.47 2.01
N LEU A 15 2.46 2.81 2.21
CA LEU A 15 2.63 1.71 3.15
C LEU A 15 3.60 2.16 4.23
N ARG A 16 3.28 1.86 5.49
CA ARG A 16 4.14 2.13 6.63
C ARG A 16 4.45 0.83 7.35
N THR A 17 5.75 0.60 7.55
CA THR A 17 6.25 -0.53 8.32
C THR A 17 6.85 -0.03 9.62
N ARG A 18 6.83 -0.88 10.65
CA ARG A 18 7.48 -0.57 11.92
C ARG A 18 8.62 -1.51 12.22
N ALA A 19 9.73 -0.98 12.71
CA ALA A 19 10.82 -1.81 13.21
C ALA A 19 10.59 -2.16 14.68
N THR A 20 10.83 -3.42 15.06
CA THR A 20 10.70 -3.93 16.44
C THR A 20 11.95 -4.74 16.84
N GLY A 21 12.21 -4.86 18.14
CA GLY A 21 13.39 -5.57 18.68
C GLY A 21 14.33 -4.69 19.51
N MET A 22 15.40 -5.29 20.05
CA MET A 22 16.32 -4.64 21.01
C MET A 22 17.02 -3.40 20.44
N LEU A 23 17.24 -3.33 19.13
CA LEU A 23 17.85 -2.17 18.46
C LEU A 23 16.87 -1.45 17.53
N ALA A 24 15.55 -1.61 17.73
CA ALA A 24 14.54 -0.91 16.93
C ALA A 24 14.67 0.62 16.99
N ARG A 25 15.29 1.20 18.03
CA ARG A 25 15.58 2.65 18.08
C ARG A 25 16.63 3.09 17.05
N LEU A 26 17.41 2.16 16.50
CA LEU A 26 18.41 2.38 15.44
C LEU A 26 17.86 2.04 14.04
N ALA A 27 16.72 1.35 13.97
CA ALA A 27 16.06 1.00 12.72
C ALA A 27 14.87 1.91 12.52
N HIS A 28 14.79 2.53 11.36
CA HIS A 28 13.70 3.46 11.10
C HIS A 28 12.45 2.71 10.65
N ASP A 29 11.31 3.06 11.23
CA ASP A 29 10.00 2.85 10.59
C ASP A 29 10.07 3.42 9.18
N LEU A 30 9.52 2.73 8.18
CA LEU A 30 9.66 3.15 6.78
C LEU A 30 8.31 3.60 6.23
N GLU A 31 8.34 4.58 5.35
CA GLU A 31 7.24 4.84 4.41
C GLU A 31 7.67 4.42 3.00
N ILE A 32 6.82 3.62 2.36
CA ILE A 32 6.96 3.12 1.00
C ILE A 32 5.79 3.67 0.19
N SER A 33 6.07 4.16 -1.02
CA SER A 33 5.03 4.57 -1.97
C SER A 33 4.77 3.47 -2.99
N ALA A 34 3.48 3.24 -3.27
CA ALA A 34 2.99 2.41 -4.35
C ALA A 34 2.27 3.28 -5.40
N GLY A 35 2.94 4.35 -5.85
CA GLY A 35 2.35 5.37 -6.72
C GLY A 35 2.27 4.99 -8.21
N ALA A 36 2.98 3.94 -8.64
CA ALA A 36 2.90 3.43 -10.00
C ALA A 36 2.13 2.12 -10.01
N PHE A 37 0.88 2.17 -10.49
CA PHE A 37 -0.02 1.03 -10.54
C PHE A 37 -0.98 1.14 -11.72
N GLU A 38 -1.56 0.00 -12.09
CA GLU A 38 -2.65 -0.07 -13.06
C GLU A 38 -3.98 -0.24 -12.32
N ALA A 39 -5.06 0.30 -12.86
CA ALA A 39 -6.36 0.24 -12.22
C ALA A 39 -7.50 0.07 -13.23
N GLU A 40 -8.41 -0.83 -12.89
CA GLU A 40 -9.68 -1.02 -13.58
C GLU A 40 -10.81 -0.80 -12.58
N LEU A 41 -11.84 -0.06 -12.98
CA LEU A 41 -13.03 0.19 -12.17
C LEU A 41 -14.29 -0.07 -13.00
N GLN A 42 -15.14 -0.95 -12.49
CA GLN A 42 -16.45 -1.26 -13.05
C GLN A 42 -17.53 -0.79 -12.07
N ARG A 43 -18.58 -0.15 -12.60
CA ARG A 43 -19.72 0.36 -11.83
C ARG A 43 -21.06 -0.11 -12.37
N ASP A 44 -21.98 -0.39 -11.46
CA ASP A 44 -23.37 -0.75 -11.77
C ASP A 44 -24.30 -0.15 -10.71
N GLY A 45 -24.76 1.08 -10.95
CA GLY A 45 -25.42 1.90 -9.93
C GLY A 45 -24.46 2.14 -8.75
N ASP A 46 -24.91 1.81 -7.54
CA ASP A 46 -24.10 1.95 -6.31
C ASP A 46 -23.08 0.83 -6.13
N LYS A 47 -23.20 -0.27 -6.90
CA LYS A 47 -22.25 -1.38 -6.83
C LYS A 47 -21.03 -1.06 -7.67
N TRP A 48 -19.88 -1.44 -7.17
CA TRP A 48 -18.62 -1.25 -7.89
C TRP A 48 -17.64 -2.37 -7.59
N GLN A 49 -16.73 -2.59 -8.54
CA GLN A 49 -15.61 -3.49 -8.42
C GLN A 49 -14.37 -2.81 -9.01
N ALA A 50 -13.26 -2.86 -8.28
CA ALA A 50 -11.99 -2.33 -8.73
C ALA A 50 -10.91 -3.42 -8.64
N THR A 51 -10.03 -3.44 -9.64
CA THR A 51 -8.78 -4.21 -9.60
C THR A 51 -7.62 -3.25 -9.74
N LEU A 52 -6.70 -3.26 -8.79
CA LEU A 52 -5.47 -2.48 -8.83
C LEU A 52 -4.28 -3.44 -8.88
N THR A 53 -3.34 -3.19 -9.76
CA THR A 53 -2.14 -4.02 -9.95
C THR A 53 -0.90 -3.18 -9.71
N PHE A 54 -0.09 -3.60 -8.74
CA PHE A 54 1.12 -2.90 -8.31
C PHE A 54 2.35 -3.72 -8.68
N PRO A 55 3.15 -3.30 -9.65
CA PRO A 55 4.44 -3.92 -9.92
C PRO A 55 5.36 -3.75 -8.69
N VAL A 56 5.90 -4.85 -8.17
CA VAL A 56 6.74 -4.81 -6.96
C VAL A 56 8.02 -4.01 -7.23
N ASP A 57 8.49 -3.99 -8.48
CA ASP A 57 9.66 -3.24 -8.91
C ASP A 57 9.48 -1.72 -9.01
N ARG A 58 8.23 -1.24 -8.81
CA ARG A 58 7.89 0.18 -8.76
C ARG A 58 7.53 0.67 -7.37
N LEU A 59 7.65 -0.19 -6.35
CA LEU A 59 7.56 0.24 -4.96
C LEU A 59 8.84 1.02 -4.60
N THR A 60 8.67 2.23 -4.07
CA THR A 60 9.80 3.12 -3.76
C THR A 60 9.82 3.48 -2.28
N VAL A 61 10.99 3.41 -1.64
CA VAL A 61 11.17 3.84 -0.25
C VAL A 61 11.22 5.36 -0.22
N VAL A 62 10.21 5.99 0.38
CA VAL A 62 10.13 7.46 0.49
C VAL A 62 11.11 7.97 1.54
N GLY A 63 11.21 7.28 2.67
CA GLY A 63 12.09 7.67 3.77
C GLY A 63 11.76 6.96 5.07
N ALA A 64 12.43 7.42 6.12
CA ALA A 64 12.21 6.98 7.48
C ALA A 64 11.09 7.79 8.13
N LEU A 65 10.27 7.19 8.98
CA LEU A 65 9.33 7.91 9.83
C LEU A 65 10.02 8.34 11.12
N ARG A 66 9.91 9.63 11.45
CA ARG A 66 10.38 10.24 12.69
C ARG A 66 9.27 11.09 13.27
N HIS A 67 8.83 10.76 14.48
CA HIS A 67 7.70 11.43 15.14
C HIS A 67 6.44 11.54 14.25
N GLY A 68 6.15 10.47 13.47
CA GLY A 68 4.98 10.39 12.58
C GLY A 68 5.10 11.16 11.26
N ARG A 69 6.26 11.77 10.97
CA ARG A 69 6.55 12.46 9.71
C ARG A 69 7.67 11.75 8.95
N VAL A 70 7.58 11.75 7.63
CA VAL A 70 8.65 11.19 6.80
C VAL A 70 9.83 12.15 6.77
N ASP A 71 10.99 11.63 7.13
CA ASP A 71 12.29 12.27 6.99
C ASP A 71 13.08 11.55 5.88
N ARG A 72 13.22 12.24 4.76
CA ARG A 72 13.91 11.73 3.57
C ARG A 72 15.44 11.80 3.68
N SER A 73 15.97 12.49 4.69
CA SER A 73 17.41 12.70 4.86
C SER A 73 18.10 11.58 5.65
N ILE A 74 17.31 10.78 6.38
CA ILE A 74 17.82 9.74 7.29
C ILE A 74 18.45 8.56 6.54
N LEU A 75 17.83 8.13 5.44
CA LEU A 75 18.33 7.01 4.65
C LEU A 75 19.26 7.52 3.56
N SER A 76 20.44 6.91 3.46
CA SER A 76 21.30 7.13 2.30
C SER A 76 20.67 6.55 1.04
N ASP A 77 21.08 7.03 -0.15
CA ASP A 77 20.62 6.45 -1.41
C ASP A 77 20.96 4.97 -1.51
N LYS A 78 22.14 4.57 -1.04
CA LYS A 78 22.55 3.16 -1.02
C LYS A 78 21.61 2.31 -0.17
N ASP A 79 21.25 2.79 1.04
CA ASP A 79 20.34 2.05 1.92
C ASP A 79 18.94 1.95 1.31
N ARG A 80 18.44 3.03 0.70
CA ARG A 80 17.16 3.02 -0.03
C ARG A 80 17.15 1.93 -1.11
N HIS A 81 18.16 1.93 -1.98
CA HIS A 81 18.27 0.94 -3.07
C HIS A 81 18.40 -0.49 -2.53
N GLU A 82 19.14 -0.70 -1.44
CA GLU A 82 19.27 -2.03 -0.83
C GLU A 82 17.93 -2.53 -0.26
N ILE A 83 17.16 -1.65 0.39
CA ILE A 83 15.82 -1.99 0.91
C ILE A 83 14.87 -2.32 -0.24
N GLU A 84 14.83 -1.49 -1.29
CA GLU A 84 14.01 -1.74 -2.48
C GLU A 84 14.38 -3.06 -3.16
N ARG A 85 15.69 -3.36 -3.28
CA ARG A 85 16.16 -4.65 -3.77
C ARG A 85 15.64 -5.81 -2.91
N LYS A 86 15.79 -5.74 -1.58
CA LYS A 86 15.31 -6.78 -0.65
C LYS A 86 13.80 -6.95 -0.72
N LEU A 87 13.03 -5.86 -0.84
CA LEU A 87 11.58 -5.92 -1.02
C LEU A 87 11.21 -6.80 -2.23
N ARG A 88 11.91 -6.63 -3.36
CA ARG A 88 11.66 -7.39 -4.59
C ARG A 88 12.16 -8.82 -4.54
N GLU A 89 13.37 -9.02 -4.03
CA GLU A 89 14.08 -10.30 -4.15
C GLU A 89 13.81 -11.27 -2.99
N GLU A 90 13.41 -10.74 -1.83
CA GLU A 90 13.33 -11.53 -0.59
C GLU A 90 11.94 -11.47 0.07
N VAL A 91 11.25 -10.33 0.02
CA VAL A 91 9.98 -10.12 0.73
C VAL A 91 8.77 -10.44 -0.14
N LEU A 92 8.64 -9.76 -1.27
CA LEU A 92 7.54 -9.88 -2.22
C LEU A 92 8.02 -10.58 -3.49
N VAL A 93 8.56 -11.79 -3.33
CA VAL A 93 9.16 -12.58 -4.42
C VAL A 93 8.09 -12.88 -5.49
N GLY A 94 8.06 -12.05 -6.54
CA GLY A 94 7.11 -12.10 -7.64
C GLY A 94 6.97 -10.75 -8.34
N ALA A 95 6.21 -10.71 -9.43
CA ALA A 95 6.15 -9.54 -10.30
C ALA A 95 5.23 -8.43 -9.76
N GLN A 96 4.13 -8.78 -9.09
CA GLN A 96 3.07 -7.83 -8.75
C GLN A 96 2.30 -8.20 -7.50
N VAL A 97 1.73 -7.18 -6.84
CA VAL A 97 0.66 -7.28 -5.85
C VAL A 97 -0.65 -6.91 -6.54
N VAL A 98 -1.70 -7.71 -6.35
CA VAL A 98 -3.02 -7.43 -6.92
C VAL A 98 -4.00 -7.16 -5.79
N VAL A 99 -4.74 -6.06 -5.90
CA VAL A 99 -5.80 -5.70 -4.96
C VAL A 99 -7.12 -5.73 -5.69
N ARG A 100 -8.06 -6.54 -5.20
CA ARG A 100 -9.46 -6.51 -5.64
C ARG A 100 -10.29 -5.86 -4.56
N ALA A 101 -11.12 -4.90 -4.93
CA ALA A 101 -12.02 -4.23 -4.02
C ALA A 101 -13.43 -4.24 -4.60
N ALA A 102 -14.43 -4.46 -3.76
CA ALA A 102 -15.82 -4.40 -4.16
C ALA A 102 -16.68 -3.76 -3.07
N GLY A 103 -17.66 -2.96 -3.48
CA GLY A 103 -18.60 -2.33 -2.57
C GLY A 103 -20.00 -2.30 -3.16
N SER A 104 -20.98 -2.26 -2.26
CA SER A 104 -22.39 -1.99 -2.59
C SER A 104 -22.80 -0.54 -2.32
N ASP A 105 -21.89 0.24 -1.74
CA ASP A 105 -22.03 1.67 -1.46
C ASP A 105 -20.64 2.34 -1.52
N SER A 106 -20.60 3.66 -1.28
CA SER A 106 -19.38 4.47 -1.27
C SER A 106 -18.71 4.57 0.11
N ARG A 107 -19.17 3.84 1.12
CA ARG A 107 -18.75 3.98 2.53
C ARG A 107 -17.94 2.79 3.02
N SER A 108 -18.05 1.63 2.38
CA SER A 108 -17.22 0.49 2.70
C SER A 108 -16.89 -0.38 1.50
N ALA A 109 -15.78 -1.09 1.60
CA ALA A 109 -15.34 -2.07 0.61
C ALA A 109 -14.93 -3.37 1.28
N GLU A 110 -15.25 -4.48 0.64
CA GLU A 110 -14.52 -5.73 0.82
C GLU A 110 -13.28 -5.67 -0.06
N VAL A 111 -12.11 -5.91 0.54
CA VAL A 111 -10.80 -5.79 -0.10
C VAL A 111 -10.06 -7.12 0.04
N GLU A 112 -9.61 -7.66 -1.09
CA GLU A 112 -8.75 -8.82 -1.18
C GLU A 112 -7.38 -8.38 -1.70
N VAL A 113 -6.35 -8.50 -0.85
CA VAL A 113 -4.96 -8.22 -1.21
C VAL A 113 -4.26 -9.54 -1.49
N MET A 114 -3.79 -9.70 -2.71
CA MET A 114 -3.10 -10.89 -3.19
C MET A 114 -1.63 -10.55 -3.44
N VAL A 115 -0.76 -11.26 -2.74
CA VAL A 115 0.68 -11.27 -2.99
C VAL A 115 1.09 -12.67 -3.47
N PRO A 116 2.31 -12.85 -4.00
CA PRO A 116 2.74 -14.17 -4.49
C PRO A 116 2.63 -15.30 -3.47
N SER A 117 2.83 -15.00 -2.18
CA SER A 117 2.81 -15.98 -1.08
C SER A 117 1.43 -16.26 -0.49
N GLY A 118 0.43 -15.40 -0.71
CA GLY A 118 -0.83 -15.52 0.01
C GLY A 118 -1.84 -14.42 -0.28
N VAL A 119 -2.99 -14.53 0.36
CA VAL A 119 -4.14 -13.64 0.15
C VAL A 119 -4.72 -13.25 1.50
N GLN A 120 -5.01 -11.97 1.68
CA GLN A 120 -5.68 -11.46 2.86
C GLN A 120 -6.96 -10.72 2.46
N ARG A 121 -8.07 -11.03 3.14
CA ARG A 121 -9.37 -10.36 2.95
C ARG A 121 -9.69 -9.48 4.15
N LEU A 122 -10.16 -8.27 3.87
CA LEU A 122 -10.42 -7.23 4.86
C LEU A 122 -11.63 -6.42 4.46
N ARG A 123 -12.32 -5.85 5.46
CA ARG A 123 -13.31 -4.81 5.23
C ARG A 123 -12.70 -3.44 5.54
N VAL A 124 -12.91 -2.48 4.66
CA VAL A 124 -12.31 -1.15 4.74
C VAL A 124 -13.41 -0.09 4.75
N ALA A 125 -13.32 0.87 5.67
CA ALA A 125 -14.16 2.06 5.64
C ALA A 125 -13.62 3.06 4.63
N LEU A 126 -14.51 3.65 3.85
CA LEU A 126 -14.20 4.63 2.81
C LEU A 126 -14.83 5.98 3.17
N GLN A 127 -14.07 7.03 2.91
CA GLN A 127 -14.54 8.40 2.89
C GLN A 127 -14.46 8.90 1.45
N SER A 128 -15.47 9.64 1.01
CA SER A 128 -15.52 10.26 -0.31
C SER A 128 -15.54 11.76 -0.13
N ASP A 129 -14.49 12.43 -0.57
CA ASP A 129 -14.38 13.89 -0.53
C ASP A 129 -14.59 14.44 -1.95
N PRO A 130 -15.70 15.17 -2.21
CA PRO A 130 -15.95 15.77 -3.52
C PRO A 130 -14.91 16.83 -3.86
N ARG A 131 -14.45 16.83 -5.12
CA ARG A 131 -13.54 17.85 -5.65
C ARG A 131 -14.33 18.95 -6.35
N GLN A 132 -13.71 20.13 -6.46
CA GLN A 132 -14.33 21.28 -7.14
C GLN A 132 -14.52 21.06 -8.65
N ASP A 133 -13.72 20.18 -9.25
CA ASP A 133 -13.78 19.79 -10.67
C ASP A 133 -14.90 18.78 -10.98
N GLY A 134 -15.67 18.37 -9.97
CA GLY A 134 -16.74 17.37 -10.08
C GLY A 134 -16.28 15.92 -9.91
N GLY A 135 -14.97 15.68 -9.73
CA GLY A 135 -14.44 14.38 -9.33
C GLY A 135 -14.59 14.12 -7.82
N SER A 136 -14.00 13.02 -7.34
CA SER A 136 -13.92 12.74 -5.91
C SER A 136 -12.63 12.03 -5.51
N ASP A 137 -12.19 12.30 -4.29
CA ASP A 137 -11.11 11.59 -3.63
C ASP A 137 -11.71 10.50 -2.74
N ILE A 138 -11.35 9.23 -3.00
CA ILE A 138 -11.74 8.10 -2.17
C ILE A 138 -10.61 7.79 -1.21
N ILE A 139 -10.85 8.01 0.06
CA ILE A 139 -9.87 7.95 1.13
C ILE A 139 -10.14 6.74 2.00
N GLY A 140 -9.09 6.01 2.35
CA GLY A 140 -9.21 4.90 3.30
C GLY A 140 -7.90 4.48 3.91
N LYS A 141 -8.01 3.62 4.91
CA LYS A 141 -6.89 3.02 5.63
C LYS A 141 -7.19 1.58 5.98
N LEU A 142 -6.18 0.72 5.90
CA LEU A 142 -6.27 -0.68 6.30
C LEU A 142 -4.94 -1.15 6.87
N SER A 143 -4.95 -2.24 7.61
CA SER A 143 -3.74 -2.89 8.14
C SER A 143 -3.62 -4.29 7.57
N LEU A 144 -2.50 -4.56 6.90
CA LEU A 144 -2.13 -5.88 6.42
C LEU A 144 -1.30 -6.62 7.48
N SER A 145 -1.40 -7.94 7.50
CA SER A 145 -0.54 -8.81 8.30
C SER A 145 0.39 -9.58 7.35
N LEU A 146 1.70 -9.42 7.54
CA LEU A 146 2.70 -10.14 6.77
C LEU A 146 2.50 -11.67 6.93
N LYS A 147 2.23 -12.14 8.15
CA LYS A 147 1.91 -13.54 8.43
C LYS A 147 0.65 -14.03 7.73
N ALA A 148 -0.43 -13.24 7.73
CA ALA A 148 -1.68 -13.61 7.02
C ALA A 148 -1.46 -13.71 5.50
N LEU A 149 -0.53 -12.92 4.96
CA LEU A 149 -0.09 -12.97 3.58
C LEU A 149 1.01 -14.03 3.32
N HIS A 150 1.37 -14.83 4.34
CA HIS A 150 2.47 -15.80 4.33
C HIS A 150 3.83 -15.22 3.92
N ILE A 151 4.03 -13.92 4.13
CA ILE A 151 5.32 -13.25 3.96
C ILE A 151 6.20 -13.60 5.15
N ARG A 152 7.43 -14.05 4.87
CA ARG A 152 8.39 -14.41 5.91
C ARG A 152 8.77 -13.18 6.73
N GLU A 153 9.03 -13.40 8.03
CA GLU A 153 9.47 -12.35 8.93
C GLU A 153 10.76 -11.70 8.40
N VAL A 154 10.71 -10.38 8.17
CA VAL A 154 11.84 -9.60 7.65
C VAL A 154 12.76 -9.23 8.81
N LYS A 155 14.01 -9.69 8.77
CA LYS A 155 15.00 -9.53 9.84
C LYS A 155 16.24 -8.80 9.34
N ALA A 156 16.80 -7.97 10.21
CA ALA A 156 18.12 -7.43 10.03
C ALA A 156 19.21 -8.49 10.27
N PRO A 157 20.42 -8.30 9.73
CA PRO A 157 21.58 -9.11 10.07
C PRO A 157 21.74 -9.25 11.60
N LEU A 158 22.11 -10.45 12.04
CA LEU A 158 22.34 -10.78 13.46
C LEU A 158 21.10 -10.59 14.38
N GLY A 159 19.90 -10.42 13.82
CA GLY A 159 18.67 -10.28 14.60
C GLY A 159 18.55 -8.94 15.34
N ALA A 160 19.31 -7.92 14.94
CA ALA A 160 19.32 -6.60 15.57
C ALA A 160 17.92 -5.95 15.65
N PHE A 161 17.14 -6.11 14.59
CA PHE A 161 15.74 -5.73 14.54
C PHE A 161 14.98 -6.64 13.57
N LYS A 162 13.66 -6.55 13.64
CA LYS A 162 12.73 -7.16 12.68
C LYS A 162 11.63 -6.18 12.31
N VAL A 163 10.99 -6.40 11.18
CA VAL A 163 9.78 -5.65 10.83
C VAL A 163 8.59 -6.24 11.61
N ASP A 164 7.73 -5.37 12.13
CA ASP A 164 6.46 -5.75 12.75
C ASP A 164 5.59 -6.52 11.75
N ASP A 165 4.72 -7.38 12.25
CA ASP A 165 3.79 -8.12 11.40
C ASP A 165 2.81 -7.19 10.67
N THR A 166 2.52 -6.02 11.26
CA THR A 166 1.54 -5.07 10.75
C THR A 166 2.17 -4.12 9.74
N VAL A 167 1.55 -4.02 8.57
CA VAL A 167 1.81 -2.95 7.59
C VAL A 167 0.58 -2.06 7.50
N GLU A 168 0.73 -0.79 7.86
CA GLU A 168 -0.34 0.18 7.73
C GLU A 168 -0.38 0.67 6.28
N VAL A 169 -1.56 0.65 5.66
CA VAL A 169 -1.78 1.14 4.31
C VAL A 169 -2.75 2.30 4.39
N ALA A 170 -2.36 3.43 3.80
CA ALA A 170 -3.23 4.58 3.61
C ALA A 170 -3.32 4.90 2.12
N PHE A 171 -4.51 5.27 1.66
CA PHE A 171 -4.73 5.57 0.25
C PHE A 171 -5.67 6.75 0.05
N VAL A 172 -5.43 7.44 -1.06
CA VAL A 172 -6.33 8.38 -1.72
C VAL A 172 -6.39 7.94 -3.18
N VAL A 173 -7.56 7.52 -3.64
CA VAL A 173 -7.80 7.13 -5.02
C VAL A 173 -8.68 8.19 -5.66
N VAL A 174 -8.19 8.79 -6.74
CA VAL A 174 -8.88 9.89 -7.41
C VAL A 174 -9.76 9.35 -8.52
N LEU A 175 -11.03 9.75 -8.47
CA LEU A 175 -12.02 9.50 -9.51
C LEU A 175 -12.26 10.82 -10.24
N PRO A 176 -11.89 10.94 -11.52
CA PRO A 176 -12.17 12.13 -12.30
C PRO A 176 -13.67 12.28 -12.53
N ASN A 177 -14.09 13.51 -12.86
CA ASN A 177 -15.44 13.76 -13.36
C ASN A 177 -15.60 13.03 -14.71
N THR A 178 -16.61 12.17 -14.81
CA THR A 178 -16.94 11.38 -16.02
C THR A 178 -18.16 11.92 -16.73
#